data_AF-A0AB73TKF2-F1
#
_entry.id   AF-A0AB73TKF2-F1
#
_cell.length_a   1.000
_cell.length_b   1.000
_cell.length_c   1.000
_cell.angle_alpha   90.00
_cell.angle_beta   90.00
_cell.angle_gamma   90.00
#
_symmetry.space_group_name_H-M   'P 1'
#
loop_
_entity.id
_entity.type
_entity.pdbx_description
1 polymer ?
#
loop_
_entity_poly.entity_id
_entity_poly.type
_entity_poly.pdbx_seq_one_letter_code
_entity_poly.pdbx_strand_id
1 'polypeptide(L)'
;GDQNYIMFAFLQAIQFVVGVYVLLAGVRLLLGEIVPAFRGIAMKLVPDAIPALDCPVFFPYSPNAVILGFITTTIGTIIAMFTLPMFGLAMILPGMLTNFFAGGTAGIFGNAVGGRRGAIIGGIAHGFFITLLPALLVTIFNSMGFINATATDVDTVAAALLYAWILSPILKAF
;
A
#
# COMPACT_ATOMS: atom_id res chain seq x y z
N GLY A 1 -18.31 -25.06 9.78
CA GLY A 1 -18.59 -23.99 10.76
C GLY A 1 -20.06 -23.72 10.70
N ASP A 2 -20.77 -23.91 11.80
CA ASP A 2 -22.25 -23.96 11.87
C ASP A 2 -22.92 -22.57 11.75
N GLN A 3 -22.14 -21.51 11.57
CA GLN A 3 -22.63 -20.14 11.44
C GLN A 3 -23.01 -19.81 9.98
N ASN A 4 -24.16 -19.18 9.79
CA ASN A 4 -24.61 -18.70 8.49
C ASN A 4 -23.57 -17.73 7.88
N TYR A 5 -23.18 -17.96 6.62
CA TYR A 5 -22.12 -17.21 5.93
C TYR A 5 -22.41 -15.70 5.81
N ILE A 6 -23.69 -15.31 5.72
CA ILE A 6 -24.11 -13.90 5.68
C ILE A 6 -23.84 -13.24 7.03
N MET A 7 -24.19 -13.93 8.12
CA MET A 7 -23.93 -13.46 9.47
C MET A 7 -22.43 -13.32 9.73
N PHE A 8 -21.65 -14.30 9.28
CA PHE A 8 -20.20 -14.25 9.37
C PHE A 8 -19.61 -13.04 8.62
N ALA A 9 -20.01 -12.82 7.37
CA ALA A 9 -19.55 -11.67 6.58
C ALA A 9 -19.92 -10.33 7.22
N PHE A 10 -21.12 -10.23 7.79
CA PHE A 10 -21.57 -9.03 8.51
C PHE A 10 -20.72 -8.75 9.77
N LEU A 11 -20.43 -9.79 10.56
CA LEU A 11 -19.57 -9.66 11.75
C LEU A 11 -18.14 -9.24 11.37
N GLN A 12 -17.58 -9.79 10.28
CA GLN A 12 -16.27 -9.38 9.77
C GLN A 12 -16.26 -7.90 9.33
N ALA A 13 -17.32 -7.43 8.68
CA ALA A 13 -17.45 -6.03 8.30
C ALA A 13 -17.49 -5.10 9.53
N ILE A 14 -18.23 -5.47 10.59
CA ILE A 14 -18.24 -4.71 11.85
C ILE A 14 -16.84 -4.68 12.48
N GLN A 15 -16.16 -5.82 12.54
CA GLN A 15 -14.81 -5.90 13.10
C GLN A 15 -13.83 -5.00 12.36
N PHE A 16 -13.92 -4.94 11.02
CA PHE A 16 -13.13 -4.02 10.22
C PHE A 16 -13.43 -2.56 10.55
N VAL A 17 -14.71 -2.16 10.63
CA VAL A 17 -15.11 -0.78 10.98
C VAL A 17 -14.59 -0.39 12.37
N VAL A 18 -14.70 -1.27 13.36
CA VAL A 18 -14.16 -1.04 14.71
C VAL A 18 -12.64 -0.88 14.67
N GLY A 19 -11.93 -1.72 13.91
CA GLY A 19 -10.49 -1.60 13.72
C GLY A 19 -10.08 -0.25 13.10
N VAL A 20 -10.78 0.19 12.06
CA VAL A 20 -10.55 1.51 11.43
C VAL A 20 -10.80 2.65 12.42
N TYR A 21 -11.85 2.56 13.24
CA TYR A 21 -12.13 3.58 14.25
C TYR A 21 -11.01 3.68 15.29
N VAL A 22 -10.55 2.55 15.82
CA VAL A 22 -9.43 2.50 16.78
C VAL A 22 -8.15 3.05 16.15
N LEU A 23 -7.87 2.69 14.89
CA LEU A 23 -6.73 3.22 14.14
C LEU A 23 -6.80 4.75 14.01
N LEU A 24 -7.95 5.31 13.60
CA LEU A 24 -8.12 6.75 13.46
C LEU A 24 -7.98 7.50 14.78
N ALA A 25 -8.49 6.92 15.88
CA ALA A 25 -8.33 7.47 17.22
C ALA A 25 -6.86 7.46 17.65
N GLY A 26 -6.15 6.34 17.43
CA GLY A 26 -4.73 6.20 17.74
C GLY A 26 -3.84 7.15 16.96
N VAL A 27 -4.07 7.31 15.65
CA VAL A 27 -3.32 8.26 14.81
C VAL A 27 -3.49 9.69 15.32
N ARG A 28 -4.72 10.11 15.63
CA ARG A 28 -4.98 11.47 16.15
C ARG A 28 -4.25 11.73 17.46
N LEU A 29 -4.25 10.76 18.37
CA LEU A 29 -3.52 10.85 19.64
C LEU A 29 -2.01 10.95 19.39
N LEU A 30 -1.46 10.08 18.55
CA LEU A 30 -0.04 10.07 18.21
C LEU A 30 0.40 11.42 17.61
N LEU A 31 -0.37 11.98 16.69
CA LEU A 31 -0.05 13.27 16.09
C LEU A 31 -0.07 14.42 17.08
N GLY A 32 -0.96 14.37 18.08
CA GLY A 32 -1.04 15.34 19.17
C GLY A 32 0.26 15.45 19.97
N GLU A 33 0.98 14.34 20.14
CA GLU A 33 2.23 14.29 20.93
C GLU A 33 3.49 14.40 20.06
N ILE A 34 3.52 13.71 18.92
CA ILE A 34 4.72 13.60 18.09
C ILE A 34 5.01 14.90 17.31
N VAL A 35 3.99 15.61 16.83
CA VAL A 35 4.22 16.85 16.06
C VAL A 35 4.86 17.94 16.93
N PRO A 36 4.39 18.23 18.16
CA PRO A 36 5.08 19.13 19.08
C PRO A 36 6.49 18.66 19.47
N ALA A 37 6.68 17.36 19.69
CA ALA A 37 7.98 16.80 20.03
C ALA A 37 9.02 17.01 18.92
N PHE A 38 8.66 16.76 17.65
CA PHE A 38 9.56 17.02 16.52
C PHE A 38 9.86 18.49 16.33
N ARG A 39 8.91 19.39 16.61
CA ARG A 39 9.17 20.83 16.61
C ARG A 39 10.26 21.20 17.63
N GLY A 40 10.24 20.56 18.82
CA GLY A 40 11.29 20.73 19.83
C GLY A 40 12.69 20.33 19.35
N ILE A 41 12.79 19.22 18.62
CA ILE A 41 14.03 18.74 18.01
C ILE A 41 14.47 19.68 16.87
N ALA A 42 13.55 20.08 16.00
CA ALA A 42 13.84 20.97 14.87
C ALA A 42 14.41 22.32 15.34
N MET A 43 13.95 22.85 16.48
CA MET A 43 14.46 24.11 17.03
C MET A 43 15.88 24.01 17.63
N LYS A 44 16.39 22.81 17.94
CA LYS A 44 17.65 22.62 18.67
C LYS A 44 18.72 21.83 17.92
N LEU A 45 18.34 20.80 17.18
CA LEU A 45 19.28 19.84 16.61
C LEU A 45 19.38 19.95 15.09
N VAL A 46 18.24 19.99 14.40
CA VAL A 46 18.18 20.08 12.93
C VAL A 46 17.16 21.14 12.53
N PRO A 47 17.58 22.41 12.39
CA PRO A 47 16.73 23.48 11.90
C PRO A 47 16.03 23.09 10.60
N ASP A 48 14.76 23.47 10.48
CA ASP A 48 13.91 23.23 9.30
C ASP A 48 13.64 21.75 8.93
N ALA A 49 13.98 20.80 9.80
CA ALA A 49 13.62 19.40 9.59
C ALA A 49 12.10 19.18 9.57
N ILE A 50 11.62 18.44 8.57
CA ILE A 50 10.22 18.01 8.45
C ILE A 50 10.13 16.54 8.84
N PRO A 51 9.29 16.17 9.83
CA PRO A 51 9.17 14.78 10.25
C PRO A 51 8.46 13.93 9.18
N ALA A 52 9.08 12.82 8.79
CA ALA A 52 8.44 11.79 7.98
C ALA A 52 7.71 10.81 8.91
N LEU A 53 6.38 10.77 8.83
CA LEU A 53 5.51 9.87 9.58
C LEU A 53 4.86 8.85 8.64
N ASP A 54 4.37 7.75 9.21
CA ASP A 54 3.70 6.70 8.45
C ASP A 54 2.41 7.23 7.79
N CYS A 55 2.05 6.64 6.65
CA CYS A 55 0.95 7.04 5.79
C CYS A 55 -0.43 7.19 6.48
N PRO A 56 -0.77 6.48 7.59
CA PRO A 56 -2.02 6.70 8.31
C PRO A 56 -2.17 8.12 8.86
N VAL A 57 -1.08 8.90 8.98
CA VAL A 57 -1.15 10.32 9.33
C VAL A 57 -2.15 11.09 8.48
N PHE A 58 -2.33 10.71 7.21
CA PHE A 58 -3.26 11.37 6.30
C PHE A 58 -4.71 10.91 6.47
N PHE A 59 -4.95 9.75 7.09
CA PHE A 59 -6.27 9.11 7.12
C PHE A 59 -7.35 9.95 7.83
N PRO A 60 -7.05 10.64 8.95
CA PRO A 60 -8.01 11.53 9.58
C PRO A 60 -8.48 12.70 8.70
N TYR A 61 -7.68 13.11 7.70
CA TYR A 61 -7.98 14.27 6.85
C TYR A 61 -8.94 13.95 5.70
N SER A 62 -8.97 12.69 5.22
CA SER A 62 -9.95 12.26 4.22
C SER A 62 -10.37 10.78 4.39
N PRO A 63 -11.10 10.44 5.48
CA PRO A 63 -11.45 9.05 5.78
C PRO A 63 -12.27 8.36 4.68
N ASN A 64 -13.15 9.11 4.01
CA ASN A 64 -13.95 8.57 2.90
C ASN A 64 -13.09 8.19 1.69
N ALA A 65 -12.04 8.97 1.40
CA ALA A 65 -11.12 8.67 0.31
C ALA A 65 -10.24 7.46 0.62
N VAL A 66 -9.90 7.21 1.89
CA VAL A 66 -9.20 5.99 2.33
C VAL A 66 -10.01 4.75 1.98
N ILE A 67 -11.29 4.72 2.35
CA ILE A 67 -12.15 3.55 2.09
C ILE A 67 -12.37 3.36 0.58
N LEU A 68 -12.60 4.45 -0.17
CA LEU A 68 -12.76 4.38 -1.61
C LEU A 68 -11.48 3.87 -2.30
N GLY A 69 -10.31 4.38 -1.88
CA GLY A 69 -9.00 3.95 -2.35
C GLY A 69 -8.73 2.47 -2.05
N PHE A 70 -9.06 2.01 -0.83
CA PHE A 70 -8.94 0.62 -0.44
C PHE A 70 -9.78 -0.31 -1.33
N ILE A 71 -11.06 0.01 -1.54
CA ILE A 71 -11.97 -0.80 -2.36
C ILE A 71 -11.47 -0.86 -3.81
N THR A 72 -11.13 0.30 -4.38
CA THR A 72 -10.73 0.41 -5.79
C THR A 72 -9.35 -0.20 -6.05
N THR A 73 -8.41 -0.06 -5.11
CA THR A 73 -7.13 -0.79 -5.13
C THR A 73 -7.35 -2.29 -5.03
N THR A 74 -8.25 -2.75 -4.15
CA THR A 74 -8.57 -4.17 -4.04
C THR A 74 -9.12 -4.72 -5.36
N ILE A 75 -10.03 -3.99 -6.02
CA ILE A 75 -10.51 -4.34 -7.37
C ILE A 75 -9.34 -4.43 -8.35
N GLY A 76 -8.45 -3.44 -8.37
CA GLY A 76 -7.25 -3.45 -9.23
C GLY A 76 -6.34 -4.66 -8.99
N THR A 77 -6.09 -5.02 -7.72
CA THR A 77 -5.29 -6.20 -7.37
C THR A 77 -5.94 -7.51 -7.79
N ILE A 78 -7.27 -7.63 -7.67
CA ILE A 78 -8.01 -8.81 -8.14
C ILE A 78 -7.93 -8.93 -9.67
N ILE A 79 -8.09 -7.81 -10.38
CA ILE A 79 -7.93 -7.79 -11.84
C ILE A 79 -6.51 -8.26 -12.21
N ALA A 80 -5.48 -7.73 -11.57
CA ALA A 80 -4.10 -8.13 -11.82
C ALA A 80 -3.84 -9.60 -11.46
N MET A 81 -4.36 -10.10 -10.33
CA MET A 81 -4.21 -11.48 -9.90
C MET A 81 -4.64 -12.48 -10.99
N PHE A 82 -5.75 -12.21 -11.69
CA PHE A 82 -6.23 -13.09 -12.75
C PHE A 82 -5.59 -12.79 -14.12
N THR A 83 -5.11 -11.56 -14.36
CA THR A 83 -4.58 -11.17 -15.66
C THR A 83 -3.10 -11.46 -15.84
N LEU A 84 -2.27 -11.25 -14.82
CA LEU A 84 -0.82 -11.43 -14.91
C LEU A 84 -0.40 -12.88 -15.27
N PRO A 85 -1.06 -13.94 -14.74
CA PRO A 85 -0.75 -15.32 -15.14
C PRO A 85 -0.96 -15.61 -16.62
N MET A 86 -1.87 -14.89 -17.30
CA MET A 86 -2.09 -15.04 -18.74
C MET A 86 -0.89 -14.58 -19.57
N PHE A 87 0.01 -13.78 -18.98
CA PHE A 87 1.27 -13.34 -19.58
C PHE A 87 2.49 -14.12 -19.06
N GLY A 88 2.28 -15.23 -18.33
CA GLY A 88 3.36 -16.05 -17.78
C GLY A 88 4.00 -15.49 -16.51
N LEU A 89 3.41 -14.48 -15.89
CA LEU A 89 3.86 -13.93 -14.60
C LEU A 89 3.24 -14.69 -13.41
N ALA A 90 3.85 -14.55 -12.23
CA ALA A 90 3.34 -15.17 -11.02
C ALA A 90 1.94 -14.65 -10.65
N MET A 91 1.08 -15.55 -10.16
CA MET A 91 -0.19 -15.16 -9.54
C MET A 91 0.07 -14.60 -8.14
N ILE A 92 -0.13 -13.30 -7.97
CA ILE A 92 0.05 -12.62 -6.68
C ILE A 92 -1.31 -12.50 -6.00
N LEU A 93 -1.43 -13.02 -4.78
CA LEU A 93 -2.64 -12.87 -3.99
C LEU A 93 -2.73 -11.45 -3.41
N PRO A 94 -3.90 -10.79 -3.50
CA PRO A 94 -4.10 -9.47 -2.90
C PRO A 94 -3.80 -9.43 -1.40
N GLY A 95 -2.85 -8.58 -1.02
CA GLY A 95 -2.55 -8.27 0.38
C GLY A 95 -3.52 -7.24 0.94
N MET A 96 -4.42 -7.63 1.85
CA MET A 96 -5.43 -6.71 2.41
C MET A 96 -4.81 -5.52 3.15
N LEU A 97 -3.67 -5.74 3.81
CA LEU A 97 -2.94 -4.70 4.54
C LEU A 97 -2.40 -3.65 3.54
N THR A 98 -1.66 -4.07 2.52
CA THR A 98 -1.15 -3.18 1.46
C THR A 98 -2.28 -2.44 0.74
N ASN A 99 -3.37 -3.13 0.41
CA ASN A 99 -4.53 -2.52 -0.24
C ASN A 99 -5.17 -1.43 0.62
N PHE A 100 -5.24 -1.63 1.93
CA PHE A 100 -5.81 -0.64 2.85
C PHE A 100 -4.86 0.53 3.08
N PHE A 101 -3.60 0.27 3.40
CA PHE A 101 -2.64 1.32 3.77
C PHE A 101 -2.15 2.09 2.54
N ALA A 102 -1.50 1.41 1.59
CA ALA A 102 -1.01 2.05 0.37
C ALA A 102 -2.17 2.48 -0.53
N GLY A 103 -3.18 1.61 -0.72
CA GLY A 103 -4.36 1.94 -1.54
C GLY A 103 -5.24 3.03 -0.94
N GLY A 104 -5.39 3.06 0.39
CA GLY A 104 -6.09 4.15 1.08
C GLY A 104 -5.36 5.49 0.93
N THR A 105 -4.04 5.48 1.08
CA THR A 105 -3.19 6.67 0.86
C THR A 105 -3.28 7.15 -0.59
N ALA A 106 -3.16 6.24 -1.56
CA ALA A 106 -3.34 6.55 -2.98
C ALA A 106 -4.75 7.13 -3.26
N GLY A 107 -5.77 6.64 -2.57
CA GLY A 107 -7.13 7.17 -2.62
C GLY A 107 -7.23 8.62 -2.15
N ILE A 108 -6.54 8.99 -1.05
CA ILE A 108 -6.50 10.38 -0.55
C ILE A 108 -5.89 11.31 -1.61
N PHE A 109 -4.71 10.97 -2.13
CA PHE A 109 -4.04 11.80 -3.13
C PHE A 109 -4.77 11.83 -4.48
N GLY A 110 -5.30 10.68 -4.91
CA GLY A 110 -6.16 10.60 -6.10
C GLY A 110 -7.42 11.45 -5.96
N ASN A 111 -8.01 11.50 -4.76
CA ASN A 111 -9.14 12.38 -4.47
C ASN A 111 -8.74 13.86 -4.44
N ALA A 112 -7.57 14.19 -3.90
CA ALA A 112 -7.09 15.57 -3.87
C ALA A 112 -6.83 16.14 -5.27
N VAL A 113 -6.27 15.32 -6.18
CA VAL A 113 -5.90 15.76 -7.54
C VAL A 113 -7.06 15.66 -8.53
N GLY A 114 -7.87 14.59 -8.46
CA GLY A 114 -8.89 14.28 -9.47
C GLY A 114 -10.29 14.05 -8.90
N GLY A 115 -10.52 14.41 -7.64
CA GLY A 115 -11.78 14.15 -6.94
C GLY A 115 -12.12 12.66 -6.89
N ARG A 116 -13.41 12.36 -6.76
CA ARG A 116 -13.90 10.98 -6.68
C ARG A 116 -13.48 10.10 -7.87
N ARG A 117 -13.40 10.67 -9.07
CA ARG A 117 -12.97 9.94 -10.28
C ARG A 117 -11.48 9.61 -10.22
N GLY A 118 -10.65 10.56 -9.77
CA GLY A 118 -9.23 10.35 -9.55
C GLY A 118 -8.96 9.25 -8.53
N ALA A 119 -9.69 9.23 -7.42
CA ALA A 119 -9.58 8.16 -6.42
C ALA A 119 -9.94 6.77 -6.99
N ILE A 120 -10.98 6.67 -7.84
CA ILE A 120 -11.41 5.39 -8.42
C ILE A 120 -10.43 4.89 -9.49
N ILE A 121 -10.14 5.73 -10.48
CA ILE A 121 -9.28 5.34 -11.61
C ILE A 121 -7.85 5.14 -11.11
N GLY A 122 -7.36 6.06 -10.29
CA GLY A 122 -6.05 5.99 -9.66
C GLY A 122 -5.93 4.78 -8.75
N GLY A 123 -6.95 4.47 -7.94
CA GLY A 123 -6.98 3.29 -7.08
C GLY A 123 -6.91 1.98 -7.86
N ILE A 124 -7.70 1.83 -8.93
CA ILE A 124 -7.64 0.61 -9.78
C ILE A 124 -6.27 0.47 -10.45
N ALA A 125 -5.75 1.56 -11.04
CA ALA A 125 -4.43 1.55 -11.67
C ALA A 125 -3.32 1.23 -10.65
N HIS A 126 -3.40 1.82 -9.46
CA HIS A 126 -2.50 1.55 -8.34
C HIS A 126 -2.58 0.07 -7.93
N GLY A 127 -3.78 -0.49 -7.74
CA GLY A 127 -3.99 -1.90 -7.42
C GLY A 127 -3.37 -2.84 -8.46
N PHE A 128 -3.53 -2.52 -9.74
CA PHE A 128 -2.87 -3.31 -10.78
C PHE A 128 -1.34 -3.21 -10.68
N PHE A 129 -0.82 -2.00 -10.49
CA PHE A 129 0.60 -1.71 -10.44
C PHE A 129 1.31 -2.38 -9.25
N ILE A 130 0.73 -2.32 -8.05
CA ILE A 130 1.28 -2.97 -6.84
C ILE A 130 1.20 -4.49 -6.89
N THR A 131 0.50 -5.08 -7.87
CA THR A 131 0.48 -6.53 -8.10
C THR A 131 1.48 -6.93 -9.19
N LEU A 132 1.60 -6.11 -10.24
CA LEU A 132 2.54 -6.30 -11.34
C LEU A 132 4.00 -6.28 -10.86
N LEU A 133 4.38 -5.29 -10.05
CA LEU A 133 5.76 -5.14 -9.60
C LEU A 133 6.27 -6.36 -8.81
N PRO A 134 5.55 -6.87 -7.79
CA PRO A 134 5.90 -8.13 -7.13
C PRO A 134 5.99 -9.31 -8.09
N ALA A 135 5.07 -9.42 -9.05
CA ALA A 135 5.08 -10.51 -10.03
C ALA A 135 6.36 -10.52 -10.89
N LEU A 136 6.89 -9.34 -11.21
CA LEU A 136 8.19 -9.20 -11.89
C LEU A 136 9.35 -9.56 -10.95
N LEU A 137 9.31 -9.11 -9.69
CA LEU A 137 10.35 -9.38 -8.70
C LEU A 137 10.54 -10.87 -8.42
N VAL A 138 9.44 -11.65 -8.40
CA VAL A 138 9.48 -13.10 -8.20
C VAL A 138 10.44 -13.79 -9.20
N THR A 139 10.53 -13.30 -10.44
CA THR A 139 11.43 -13.88 -11.45
C THR A 139 12.91 -13.78 -11.04
N ILE A 140 13.30 -12.67 -10.40
CA ILE A 140 14.65 -12.44 -9.89
C ILE A 140 14.88 -13.26 -8.63
N PHE A 141 13.92 -13.25 -7.70
CA PHE A 141 14.04 -13.98 -6.43
C PHE A 141 14.18 -15.48 -6.63
N ASN A 142 13.45 -16.05 -7.59
CA ASN A 142 13.60 -17.45 -7.97
C ASN A 142 15.03 -17.77 -8.45
N SER A 143 15.69 -16.87 -9.19
CA SER A 143 17.08 -17.06 -9.64
C SER A 143 18.10 -17.04 -8.49
N MET A 144 17.72 -16.44 -7.36
CA MET A 144 18.53 -16.35 -6.13
C MET A 144 18.20 -17.45 -5.12
N GLY A 145 17.26 -18.36 -5.43
CA GLY A 145 16.81 -19.43 -4.54
C GLY A 145 15.69 -19.04 -3.57
N PHE A 146 15.16 -17.82 -3.66
CA PHE A 146 13.99 -17.39 -2.88
C PHE A 146 12.69 -17.75 -3.61
N ILE A 147 12.17 -18.94 -3.33
CA ILE A 147 10.96 -19.47 -3.97
C ILE A 147 9.71 -18.94 -3.28
N ASN A 148 8.69 -18.55 -4.06
CA ASN A 148 7.39 -18.05 -3.56
C ASN A 148 7.50 -16.84 -2.63
N ALA A 149 8.59 -16.06 -2.75
CA ALA A 149 8.82 -14.86 -1.98
C ALA A 149 8.73 -13.62 -2.89
N THR A 150 8.20 -12.53 -2.35
CA THR A 150 8.22 -11.21 -2.97
C THR A 150 8.08 -10.13 -1.89
N ALA A 151 8.29 -8.87 -2.26
CA ALA A 151 7.94 -7.71 -1.45
C ALA A 151 6.63 -7.08 -1.95
N THR A 152 6.00 -6.24 -1.12
CA THR A 152 4.74 -5.55 -1.42
C THR A 152 4.92 -4.06 -1.74
N ASP A 153 5.95 -3.44 -1.16
CA ASP A 153 6.10 -1.98 -1.23
C ASP A 153 6.79 -1.57 -2.52
N VAL A 154 6.17 -0.61 -3.22
CA VAL A 154 6.57 -0.19 -4.58
C VAL A 154 8.01 0.29 -4.63
N ASP A 155 8.44 1.06 -3.63
CA ASP A 155 9.79 1.61 -3.54
C ASP A 155 10.85 0.50 -3.38
N THR A 156 10.58 -0.47 -2.52
CA THR A 156 11.44 -1.64 -2.28
C THR A 156 11.56 -2.49 -3.54
N VAL A 157 10.42 -2.77 -4.19
CA VAL A 157 10.39 -3.57 -5.41
C VAL A 157 11.06 -2.83 -6.57
N ALA A 158 10.79 -1.53 -6.73
CA ALA A 158 11.39 -0.72 -7.78
C ALA A 158 12.91 -0.63 -7.63
N ALA A 159 13.42 -0.44 -6.40
CA ALA A 159 14.86 -0.43 -6.13
C ALA A 159 15.50 -1.80 -6.48
N ALA A 160 14.86 -2.90 -6.10
CA ALA A 160 15.33 -4.24 -6.42
C ALA A 160 15.34 -4.51 -7.94
N LEU A 161 14.29 -4.13 -8.66
CA LEU A 161 14.20 -4.27 -10.11
C LEU A 161 15.24 -3.42 -10.83
N LEU A 162 15.43 -2.16 -10.40
CA LEU A 162 16.46 -1.26 -10.94
C LEU A 162 17.86 -1.85 -10.74
N TYR A 163 18.15 -2.36 -9.55
CA TYR A 163 19.42 -3.03 -9.29
C TYR A 163 19.63 -4.25 -10.18
N ALA A 164 18.63 -5.12 -10.29
CA ALA A 164 18.72 -6.37 -11.02
C ALA A 164 18.84 -6.19 -12.54
N TRP A 165 18.07 -5.27 -13.13
CA TRP A 165 17.99 -5.12 -14.59
C TRP A 165 18.93 -4.08 -15.17
N ILE A 166 19.35 -3.09 -14.38
CA ILE A 166 20.22 -2.01 -14.86
C ILE A 166 21.61 -2.09 -14.23
N LEU A 167 21.70 -2.03 -12.90
CA LEU A 167 23.00 -1.91 -12.23
C LEU A 167 23.83 -3.20 -12.33
N SER A 168 23.23 -4.37 -12.10
CA SER A 168 23.94 -5.65 -12.13
C SER A 168 24.55 -5.98 -13.51
N PRO A 169 23.86 -5.80 -14.65
CA PRO A 169 24.48 -5.96 -15.96
C PRO A 169 25.63 -4.99 -16.23
N ILE A 170 25.50 -3.72 -15.82
CA ILE A 170 26.55 -2.71 -15.98
C ILE A 170 27.79 -3.11 -15.17
N LEU A 171 27.61 -3.50 -13.91
CA LEU A 171 28.71 -3.90 -13.02
C LEU A 171 29.43 -5.16 -13.50
N LYS A 172 28.76 -6.05 -14.24
CA LYS A 172 29.37 -7.25 -14.83
C LYS A 172 30.07 -7.00 -16.17
N ALA A 173 29.84 -5.84 -16.78
CA ALA A 173 30.45 -5.44 -18.05
C ALA A 173 31.83 -4.79 -17.87
N PHE A 174 32.17 -4.37 -16.65
CA PHE A 174 33.49 -3.92 -16.23
C PHE A 174 34.22 -5.03 -15.48
#